data_AF-A0A179G6G0-F1
#
_entry.id   AF-A0A179G6G0-F1
#
_cell.length_a   1.000
_cell.length_b   1.000
_cell.length_c   1.000
_cell.angle_alpha   90.00
_cell.angle_beta   90.00
_cell.angle_gamma   90.00
#
_symmetry.space_group_name_H-M   'P 1'
#
loop_
_entity.id
_entity.type
_entity.pdbx_description
1 polymer ?
#
loop_
_entity_poly.entity_id
_entity_poly.type
_entity_poly.pdbx_seq_one_letter_code
_entity_poly.pdbx_strand_id
1 'polypeptide(L)'
;MAESRRTNLKEGIDALWIRRQDMDKSRDERVSRRFYKHNKASAAPEREDDRFTRPTVLDAIMDTKVYPDPARFARADRSRTRVLARETEKREARRDALMELYTSASQFIVHENELKAKIDEVFAEDYFQKRSQEIHRHGMTENMWGSYGKPPSIANMMETATGGSTKVMEADQTESDRSVKRQKRIAEDLTGGRMV
;
A
#
# COMPACT_ATOMS: atom_id res chain seq x y z
N MET A 1 -31.21 31.20 85.77
CA MET A 1 -30.11 30.68 84.92
C MET A 1 -30.58 30.13 83.56
N ALA A 2 -31.69 29.39 83.46
CA ALA A 2 -32.17 28.92 82.15
C ALA A 2 -32.71 30.05 81.26
N GLU A 3 -33.44 31.01 81.84
CA GLU A 3 -34.00 32.16 81.12
C GLU A 3 -32.91 33.04 80.49
N SER A 4 -31.87 33.37 81.24
CA SER A 4 -30.73 34.16 80.76
C SER A 4 -29.93 33.45 79.66
N ARG A 5 -29.90 32.11 79.66
CA ARG A 5 -29.29 31.34 78.57
C ARG A 5 -30.14 31.40 77.30
N ARG A 6 -31.48 31.35 77.42
CA ARG A 6 -32.41 31.45 76.28
C ARG A 6 -32.35 32.83 75.62
N THR A 7 -32.33 33.90 76.40
CA THR A 7 -32.24 35.27 75.88
C THR A 7 -30.91 35.50 75.18
N ASN A 8 -29.80 35.12 75.80
CA ASN A 8 -28.46 35.29 75.22
C ASN A 8 -28.26 34.44 73.96
N LEU A 9 -28.84 33.23 73.93
CA LEU A 9 -28.79 32.38 72.74
C LEU A 9 -29.59 32.99 71.58
N LYS A 10 -30.79 33.51 71.85
CA LYS A 10 -31.63 34.16 70.83
C LYS A 10 -30.93 35.39 70.26
N GLU A 11 -30.49 36.29 71.13
CA GLU A 11 -29.78 37.52 70.72
C GLU A 11 -28.47 37.22 70.00
N GLY A 12 -27.72 36.21 70.46
CA GLY A 12 -26.49 35.78 69.82
C GLY A 12 -26.72 35.21 68.42
N ILE A 13 -27.74 34.38 68.23
CA ILE A 13 -28.08 33.82 66.92
C ILE A 13 -28.57 34.93 65.98
N ASP A 14 -29.45 35.82 66.45
CA ASP A 14 -29.98 36.92 65.65
C ASP A 14 -28.86 37.87 65.20
N ALA A 15 -27.94 38.23 66.10
CA ALA A 15 -26.79 39.07 65.78
C ALA A 15 -25.81 38.41 64.80
N LEU A 16 -25.55 37.11 64.97
CA LEU A 16 -24.68 36.35 64.05
C LEU A 16 -25.32 36.22 62.65
N TRP A 17 -26.64 36.04 62.59
CA TRP A 17 -27.38 35.96 61.33
C TRP A 17 -27.32 37.29 60.57
N ILE A 18 -27.60 38.41 61.23
CA ILE A 18 -27.51 39.75 60.64
C ILE A 18 -26.09 40.01 60.11
N ARG A 19 -25.07 39.72 60.94
CA ARG A 19 -23.66 39.90 60.53
C ARG A 19 -23.30 39.03 59.32
N ARG A 20 -23.80 37.81 59.24
CA ARG A 20 -23.59 36.93 58.08
C ARG A 20 -24.25 37.50 56.83
N GLN A 21 -25.49 37.96 56.94
CA GLN A 21 -26.24 38.54 55.82
C GLN A 21 -25.53 39.80 55.27
N ASP A 22 -25.02 40.66 56.15
CA ASP A 22 -24.26 41.85 55.76
C ASP A 22 -22.93 41.49 55.09
N MET A 23 -22.21 40.48 55.62
CA MET A 23 -20.98 39.99 55.01
C MET A 23 -21.23 39.38 53.62
N ASP A 24 -22.27 38.55 53.47
CA ASP A 24 -22.62 37.93 52.21
C ASP A 24 -23.03 39.00 51.18
N LYS A 25 -23.85 39.97 51.58
CA LYS A 25 -24.22 41.11 50.72
C LYS A 25 -23.00 41.91 50.25
N SER A 26 -22.10 42.28 51.17
CA SER A 26 -20.87 43.01 50.82
C SER A 26 -19.96 42.19 49.89
N ARG A 27 -19.86 40.87 50.12
CA ARG A 27 -19.11 39.97 49.27
C ARG A 27 -19.70 39.91 47.87
N ASP A 28 -21.02 39.76 47.75
CA ASP A 28 -21.71 39.61 46.48
C ASP A 28 -21.68 40.91 45.66
N GLU A 29 -21.78 42.07 46.30
CA GLU A 29 -21.55 43.38 45.66
C GLU A 29 -20.11 43.50 45.12
N ARG A 30 -19.12 43.04 45.89
CA ARG A 30 -17.72 43.08 45.44
C ARG A 30 -17.47 42.12 44.28
N VAL A 31 -18.03 40.92 44.34
CA VAL A 31 -17.91 39.89 43.30
C VAL A 31 -18.60 40.34 42.02
N SER A 32 -19.84 40.82 42.10
CA SER A 32 -20.60 41.32 40.94
C SER A 32 -19.91 42.50 40.27
N ARG A 33 -19.38 43.47 41.04
CA ARG A 33 -18.60 44.59 40.49
C ARG A 33 -17.34 44.12 39.78
N ARG A 34 -16.64 43.13 40.34
CA ARG A 34 -15.43 42.56 39.72
C ARG A 34 -15.77 41.80 38.44
N PHE A 35 -16.82 40.99 38.45
CA PHE A 35 -17.32 40.27 37.28
C PHE A 35 -17.70 41.22 36.15
N TYR A 36 -18.46 42.27 36.46
CA TYR A 36 -18.84 43.28 35.48
C TYR A 36 -17.64 43.99 34.88
N LYS A 37 -16.65 44.38 35.70
CA LYS A 37 -15.41 44.99 35.22
C LYS A 37 -14.64 44.08 34.27
N HIS A 38 -14.50 42.80 34.60
CA HIS A 38 -13.79 41.82 33.76
C HIS A 38 -14.52 41.55 32.45
N ASN A 39 -15.84 41.34 32.49
CA ASN A 39 -16.62 41.15 31.27
C ASN A 39 -16.57 42.38 30.37
N LYS A 40 -16.67 43.59 30.96
CA LYS A 40 -16.55 44.84 30.21
C LYS A 40 -15.17 44.98 29.57
N ALA A 41 -14.10 44.60 30.27
CA ALA A 41 -12.75 44.62 29.72
C ALA A 41 -12.55 43.58 28.61
N SER A 42 -13.12 42.38 28.76
CA SER A 42 -13.03 41.29 27.77
C SER A 42 -13.81 41.57 26.49
N ALA A 43 -14.94 42.27 26.58
CA ALA A 43 -15.76 42.66 25.43
C ALA A 43 -15.37 44.03 24.87
N ALA A 44 -14.37 44.70 25.44
CA ALA A 44 -13.91 45.98 24.93
C ALA A 44 -13.28 45.76 23.54
N PRO A 45 -13.56 46.65 22.58
CA PRO A 45 -12.92 46.59 21.28
C PRO A 45 -11.42 46.84 21.42
N GLU A 46 -10.66 46.36 20.43
CA GLU A 46 -9.24 46.67 20.31
C GLU A 46 -8.99 48.18 20.18
N ARG A 47 -7.80 48.62 20.59
CA ARG A 47 -7.39 50.03 20.50
C ARG A 47 -7.21 50.43 19.03
N GLU A 48 -7.57 51.66 18.69
CA GLU A 48 -7.50 52.13 17.30
C GLU A 48 -6.07 52.15 16.76
N ASP A 49 -5.09 52.52 17.59
CA ASP A 49 -3.67 52.51 17.21
C ASP A 49 -3.21 51.10 16.80
N ASP A 50 -3.63 50.07 17.55
CA ASP A 50 -3.29 48.67 17.26
C ASP A 50 -4.00 48.19 15.99
N ARG A 51 -5.23 48.66 15.74
CA ARG A 51 -5.97 48.38 14.51
C ARG A 51 -5.28 48.94 13.26
N PHE A 52 -4.68 50.12 13.35
CA PHE A 52 -4.04 50.77 12.20
C PHE A 52 -2.57 50.39 12.00
N THR A 53 -1.89 49.93 13.06
CA THR A 53 -0.47 49.53 13.00
C THR A 53 -0.27 48.04 12.76
N ARG A 54 -1.29 47.20 12.99
CA ARG A 54 -1.19 45.77 12.71
C ARG A 54 -0.99 45.51 11.20
N PRO A 55 -0.24 44.46 10.84
CA PRO A 55 -0.21 44.00 9.46
C PRO A 55 -1.58 43.43 9.05
N THR A 56 -1.86 43.47 7.75
CA THR A 56 -3.10 42.92 7.19
C THR A 56 -3.03 41.39 7.11
N VAL A 57 -4.11 40.72 7.52
CA VAL A 57 -4.34 39.29 7.31
C VAL A 57 -5.57 39.16 6.43
N LEU A 58 -5.50 38.31 5.40
CA LEU A 58 -6.63 38.08 4.50
C LEU A 58 -7.73 37.28 5.22
N ASP A 59 -8.99 37.70 5.07
CA ASP A 59 -10.14 36.99 5.65
C ASP A 59 -10.23 35.53 5.17
N ALA A 60 -9.78 35.25 3.94
CA ALA A 60 -9.72 33.90 3.38
C ALA A 60 -8.81 32.95 4.18
N ILE A 61 -7.82 33.48 4.92
CA ILE A 61 -6.94 32.69 5.81
C ILE A 61 -7.60 32.49 7.18
N MET A 62 -8.44 33.44 7.61
CA MET A 62 -9.15 33.38 8.88
C MET A 62 -10.32 32.40 8.86
N ASP A 63 -10.89 32.11 7.68
CA ASP A 63 -11.86 31.03 7.54
C ASP A 63 -11.18 29.66 7.61
N THR A 64 -11.16 29.11 8.82
CA THR A 64 -10.59 27.78 9.12
C THR A 64 -11.57 26.64 8.86
N LYS A 65 -12.79 26.93 8.39
CA LYS A 65 -13.80 25.90 8.15
C LYS A 65 -13.50 25.16 6.84
N VAL A 66 -13.49 23.83 6.93
CA VAL A 66 -13.35 22.97 5.76
C VAL A 66 -14.74 22.65 5.21
N TYR A 67 -15.05 23.19 4.03
CA TYR A 67 -16.30 22.91 3.34
C TYR A 67 -16.20 21.63 2.49
N PRO A 68 -17.28 20.85 2.39
CA PRO A 68 -17.31 19.69 1.51
C PRO A 68 -17.19 20.12 0.04
N ASP A 69 -16.41 19.37 -0.73
CA ASP A 69 -16.26 19.60 -2.17
C ASP A 69 -17.64 19.51 -2.87
N PRO A 70 -18.08 20.55 -3.60
CA PRO A 70 -19.34 20.53 -4.33
C PRO A 70 -19.37 19.42 -5.39
N ALA A 71 -18.21 19.05 -5.96
CA ALA A 71 -18.09 18.02 -6.99
C ALA A 71 -17.79 16.61 -6.43
N ARG A 72 -17.96 16.39 -5.11
CA ARG A 72 -17.56 15.13 -4.45
C ARG A 72 -18.15 13.88 -5.11
N PHE A 73 -19.42 13.92 -5.53
CA PHE A 73 -20.10 12.77 -6.13
C PHE A 73 -19.55 12.46 -7.52
N ALA A 74 -19.40 13.47 -8.37
CA ALA A 74 -18.80 13.31 -9.69
C ALA A 74 -17.36 12.79 -9.60
N ARG A 75 -16.58 13.22 -8.60
CA ARG A 75 -15.23 12.69 -8.35
C ARG A 75 -15.26 11.24 -7.87
N ALA A 76 -16.20 10.87 -7.01
CA ALA A 76 -16.38 9.50 -6.55
C ALA A 76 -16.71 8.56 -7.72
N ASP A 77 -17.62 8.96 -8.60
CA ASP A 77 -18.00 8.16 -9.78
C ASP A 77 -16.82 7.96 -10.74
N ARG A 78 -16.07 9.02 -11.05
CA ARG A 78 -14.82 8.92 -11.83
C ARG A 78 -13.77 8.04 -11.15
N SER A 79 -13.72 8.06 -9.82
CA SER A 79 -12.79 7.20 -9.08
C SER A 79 -13.21 5.73 -9.20
N ARG A 80 -14.51 5.44 -9.08
CA ARG A 80 -15.07 4.11 -9.20
C ARG A 80 -14.78 3.49 -10.57
N THR A 81 -14.95 4.24 -11.65
CA THR A 81 -14.66 3.71 -13.00
C THR A 81 -13.18 3.35 -13.17
N ARG A 82 -12.27 4.18 -12.66
CA ARG A 82 -10.82 3.88 -12.70
C ARG A 82 -10.43 2.67 -11.85
N VAL A 83 -11.05 2.51 -10.68
CA VAL A 83 -10.82 1.34 -9.83
C VAL A 83 -11.29 0.08 -10.53
N LEU A 84 -12.48 0.12 -11.13
CA LEU A 84 -13.04 -1.02 -11.87
C LEU A 84 -12.15 -1.41 -13.05
N ALA A 85 -11.62 -0.44 -13.81
CA ALA A 85 -10.67 -0.71 -14.90
C ALA A 85 -9.37 -1.39 -14.41
N ARG A 86 -8.83 -0.97 -13.26
CA ARG A 86 -7.66 -1.63 -12.67
C ARG A 86 -7.97 -3.04 -12.17
N GLU A 87 -9.19 -3.27 -11.67
CA GLU A 87 -9.62 -4.60 -11.26
C GLU A 87 -9.82 -5.53 -12.45
N THR A 88 -10.30 -5.02 -13.59
CA THR A 88 -10.38 -5.80 -14.84
C THR A 88 -9.00 -6.18 -15.34
N GLU A 89 -8.05 -5.24 -15.39
CA GLU A 89 -6.64 -5.52 -15.77
C GLU A 89 -6.02 -6.60 -14.88
N LYS A 90 -6.19 -6.51 -13.56
CA LYS A 90 -5.70 -7.54 -12.62
C LYS A 90 -6.35 -8.90 -12.84
N ARG A 91 -7.64 -8.93 -13.22
CA ARG A 91 -8.36 -10.18 -13.51
C ARG A 91 -7.85 -10.81 -14.80
N GLU A 92 -7.60 -10.02 -15.82
CA GLU A 92 -7.04 -10.47 -17.10
C GLU A 92 -5.64 -11.03 -16.89
N ALA A 93 -4.74 -10.31 -16.20
CA ALA A 93 -3.40 -10.80 -15.90
C ALA A 93 -3.41 -12.16 -15.14
N ARG A 94 -4.36 -12.35 -14.21
CA ARG A 94 -4.54 -13.65 -13.53
C ARG A 94 -5.02 -14.74 -14.48
N ARG A 95 -5.94 -14.41 -15.40
CA ARG A 95 -6.44 -15.36 -16.40
C ARG A 95 -5.31 -15.81 -17.31
N ASP A 96 -4.47 -14.87 -17.76
CA ASP A 96 -3.37 -15.15 -18.67
C ASP A 96 -2.31 -16.05 -17.99
N ALA A 97 -1.99 -15.77 -16.71
CA ALA A 97 -1.13 -16.65 -15.90
C ALA A 97 -1.71 -18.07 -15.72
N LEU A 98 -3.03 -18.21 -15.56
CA LEU A 98 -3.68 -19.51 -15.49
C LEU A 98 -3.64 -20.25 -16.83
N MET A 99 -3.76 -19.54 -17.96
CA MET A 99 -3.60 -20.14 -19.28
C MET A 99 -2.17 -20.61 -19.54
N GLU A 100 -1.18 -19.86 -19.07
CA GLU A 100 0.22 -20.30 -19.07
C GLU A 100 0.40 -21.58 -18.27
N LEU A 101 -0.17 -21.64 -17.06
CA LEU A 101 -0.15 -22.86 -16.24
C LEU A 101 -0.86 -24.03 -16.91
N TYR A 102 -2.01 -23.81 -17.55
CA TYR A 102 -2.74 -24.86 -18.26
C TYR A 102 -1.92 -25.44 -19.42
N THR A 103 -1.20 -24.58 -20.15
CA THR A 103 -0.33 -25.03 -21.25
C THR A 103 0.85 -25.84 -20.72
N SER A 104 1.47 -25.39 -19.61
CA SER A 104 2.60 -26.09 -18.99
C SER A 104 2.20 -27.33 -18.20
N ALA A 105 0.94 -27.46 -17.80
CA ALA A 105 0.42 -28.62 -17.08
C ALA A 105 0.56 -29.93 -17.89
N SER A 106 0.68 -29.86 -19.22
CA SER A 106 1.00 -31.02 -20.06
C SER A 106 2.35 -31.69 -19.71
N GLN A 107 3.27 -30.95 -19.08
CA GLN A 107 4.57 -31.44 -18.64
C GLN A 107 4.55 -31.94 -17.19
N PHE A 108 3.46 -31.73 -16.46
CA PHE A 108 3.37 -32.15 -15.07
C PHE A 108 3.08 -33.64 -14.98
N ILE A 109 3.73 -34.28 -14.03
CA ILE A 109 3.49 -35.68 -13.70
C ILE A 109 2.45 -35.68 -12.59
N VAL A 110 1.23 -36.13 -12.90
CA VAL A 110 0.11 -36.14 -11.94
C VAL A 110 -0.14 -37.56 -11.43
N HIS A 111 0.08 -38.56 -12.28
CA HIS A 111 -0.19 -39.97 -11.96
C HIS A 111 1.09 -40.78 -11.77
N GLU A 112 1.03 -41.81 -10.90
CA GLU A 112 2.17 -42.70 -10.65
C GLU A 112 2.64 -43.45 -11.91
N ASN A 113 1.74 -43.73 -12.84
CA ASN A 113 2.08 -44.37 -14.11
C ASN A 113 2.94 -43.45 -15.00
N GLU A 114 2.62 -42.16 -15.04
CA GLU A 114 3.40 -41.14 -15.76
C GLU A 114 4.78 -40.97 -15.12
N LEU A 115 4.84 -41.02 -13.78
CA LEU A 115 6.10 -40.96 -13.04
C LEU A 115 7.00 -42.14 -13.39
N LYS A 116 6.45 -43.36 -13.35
CA LYS A 116 7.21 -44.56 -13.68
C LYS A 116 7.72 -44.52 -15.12
N ALA A 117 6.87 -44.16 -16.08
CA ALA A 117 7.28 -44.00 -17.47
C ALA A 117 8.39 -42.96 -17.64
N LYS A 118 8.30 -41.82 -16.95
CA LYS A 118 9.35 -40.80 -16.98
C LYS A 118 10.64 -41.22 -16.28
N ILE A 119 10.56 -42.02 -15.22
CA ILE A 119 11.75 -42.59 -14.57
C ILE A 119 12.43 -43.57 -15.52
N ASP A 120 11.68 -44.49 -16.11
CA ASP A 120 12.22 -45.48 -17.06
C ASP A 120 12.85 -44.79 -18.29
N GLU A 121 12.30 -43.66 -18.74
CA GLU A 121 12.85 -42.84 -19.83
C GLU A 121 14.15 -42.12 -19.42
N VAL A 122 14.13 -41.36 -18.31
CA VAL A 122 15.24 -40.47 -17.92
C VAL A 122 16.41 -41.23 -17.27
N PHE A 123 16.11 -42.31 -16.55
CA PHE A 123 17.12 -43.12 -15.84
C PHE A 123 17.53 -44.38 -16.62
N ALA A 124 17.18 -44.49 -17.91
CA ALA A 124 17.73 -45.54 -18.76
C ALA A 124 19.26 -45.41 -18.85
N GLU A 125 19.98 -46.53 -18.79
CA GLU A 125 21.46 -46.57 -18.84
C GLU A 125 22.01 -45.87 -20.11
N ASP A 126 21.29 -45.98 -21.22
CA ASP A 126 21.65 -45.37 -22.50
C ASP A 126 21.12 -43.94 -22.68
N TYR A 127 20.42 -43.35 -21.71
CA TYR A 127 19.70 -42.07 -21.89
C TYR A 127 20.62 -40.95 -22.40
N PHE A 128 21.76 -40.76 -21.75
CA PHE A 128 22.73 -39.73 -22.15
C PHE A 128 23.45 -40.07 -23.45
N GLN A 129 23.63 -41.37 -23.75
CA GLN A 129 24.27 -41.83 -24.99
C GLN A 129 23.37 -41.60 -26.20
N LYS A 130 22.08 -42.00 -26.13
CA LYS A 130 21.07 -41.77 -27.18
C LYS A 130 20.92 -40.28 -27.47
N ARG A 131 20.82 -39.47 -26.41
CA ARG A 131 20.67 -38.02 -26.53
C ARG A 131 21.92 -37.32 -27.09
N SER A 132 23.11 -37.83 -26.79
CA SER A 132 24.38 -37.32 -27.36
C SER A 132 24.47 -37.59 -28.87
N GLN A 133 23.98 -38.75 -29.32
CA GLN A 133 23.91 -39.13 -30.73
C GLN A 133 22.91 -38.29 -31.53
N GLU A 134 21.74 -37.97 -30.95
CA GLU A 134 20.73 -37.09 -31.55
C GLU A 134 21.24 -35.67 -31.80
N ILE A 135 22.14 -35.16 -30.94
CA ILE A 135 22.72 -33.81 -31.05
C ILE A 135 24.05 -33.84 -31.85
N HIS A 136 24.30 -34.92 -32.60
CA HIS A 136 25.50 -35.12 -33.41
C HIS A 136 26.83 -34.92 -32.64
N ARG A 137 26.86 -35.27 -31.36
CA ARG A 137 28.08 -35.23 -30.55
C ARG A 137 28.69 -36.62 -30.47
N HIS A 138 29.78 -36.82 -31.20
CA HIS A 138 30.57 -38.04 -31.10
C HIS A 138 31.44 -38.02 -29.84
N GLY A 139 30.88 -38.56 -28.76
CA GLY A 139 31.57 -38.86 -27.51
C GLY A 139 30.67 -39.71 -26.61
N MET A 140 31.20 -40.83 -26.10
CA MET A 140 30.53 -41.71 -25.13
C MET A 140 30.47 -40.99 -23.78
N THR A 141 29.51 -40.09 -23.61
CA THR A 141 29.36 -39.32 -22.37
C THR A 141 28.22 -39.90 -21.55
N GLU A 142 28.55 -40.56 -20.45
CA GLU A 142 27.59 -41.13 -19.49
C GLU A 142 27.03 -40.10 -18.50
N ASN A 143 27.32 -38.80 -18.71
CA ASN A 143 26.99 -37.76 -17.76
C ASN A 143 26.29 -36.54 -18.38
N MET A 144 25.59 -35.79 -17.52
CA MET A 144 24.87 -34.56 -17.87
C MET A 144 25.79 -33.50 -18.48
N TRP A 145 27.07 -33.47 -18.10
CA TRP A 145 28.04 -32.46 -18.56
C TRP A 145 28.48 -32.70 -20.01
N GLY A 146 28.59 -33.95 -20.44
CA GLY A 146 28.88 -34.28 -21.83
C GLY A 146 27.69 -34.08 -22.76
N SER A 147 26.47 -34.34 -22.28
CA SER A 147 25.24 -34.14 -23.05
C SER A 147 24.80 -32.66 -23.11
N TYR A 148 24.72 -31.96 -21.96
CA TYR A 148 24.19 -30.58 -21.88
C TYR A 148 25.27 -29.49 -21.86
N GLY A 149 26.54 -29.87 -21.66
CA GLY A 149 27.64 -28.93 -21.45
C GLY A 149 27.72 -28.40 -20.02
N LYS A 150 28.71 -27.54 -19.76
CA LYS A 150 28.84 -26.83 -18.48
C LYS A 150 27.59 -25.94 -18.23
N PRO A 151 27.10 -25.84 -16.99
CA PRO A 151 26.02 -24.93 -16.65
C PRO A 151 26.42 -23.49 -16.99
N PRO A 152 25.44 -22.63 -17.29
CA PRO A 152 25.71 -21.26 -17.71
C PRO A 152 26.41 -20.49 -16.58
N SER A 153 27.62 -19.98 -16.87
CA SER A 153 28.31 -19.01 -16.03
C SER A 153 27.89 -17.58 -16.40
N ILE A 154 28.22 -16.61 -15.53
CA ILE A 154 28.01 -15.18 -15.81
C ILE A 154 28.69 -14.75 -17.11
N ALA A 155 29.89 -15.26 -17.38
CA ALA A 155 30.61 -15.00 -18.62
C ALA A 155 29.83 -15.48 -19.84
N ASN A 156 29.27 -16.70 -19.80
CA ASN A 156 28.45 -17.25 -20.89
C ASN A 156 27.17 -16.44 -21.09
N MET A 157 26.50 -15.99 -20.01
CA MET A 157 25.30 -15.16 -20.12
C MET A 157 25.62 -13.79 -20.77
N MET A 158 26.76 -13.18 -20.41
CA MET A 158 27.19 -11.93 -21.04
C MET A 158 27.52 -12.12 -22.52
N GLU A 159 28.20 -13.21 -22.87
CA GLU A 159 28.51 -13.57 -24.25
C GLU A 159 27.22 -13.72 -25.10
N THR A 160 26.22 -14.42 -24.57
CA THR A 160 24.92 -14.59 -25.26
C THR A 160 24.18 -13.27 -25.47
N ALA A 161 24.42 -12.26 -24.63
CA ALA A 161 23.85 -10.92 -24.77
C ALA A 161 24.64 -10.05 -25.77
N THR A 162 25.94 -10.26 -25.91
CA THR A 162 26.82 -9.55 -26.86
C THR A 162 26.91 -10.21 -28.24
N GLY A 163 26.15 -11.27 -28.49
CA GLY A 163 26.02 -11.91 -29.81
C GLY A 163 27.04 -13.02 -30.13
N GLY A 164 27.95 -13.32 -29.21
CA GLY A 164 28.88 -14.46 -29.33
C GLY A 164 28.47 -15.52 -28.32
N SER A 165 27.87 -16.64 -28.73
CA SER A 165 27.50 -17.70 -27.79
C SER A 165 28.48 -18.86 -27.92
N THR A 166 29.33 -19.11 -26.92
CA THR A 166 30.16 -20.35 -26.83
C THR A 166 29.39 -21.57 -26.32
N LYS A 167 28.07 -21.48 -26.13
CA LYS A 167 27.27 -22.58 -25.59
C LYS A 167 27.04 -23.62 -26.69
N VAL A 168 27.57 -24.82 -26.51
CA VAL A 168 27.47 -25.94 -27.47
C VAL A 168 26.01 -26.37 -27.76
N MET A 169 25.05 -26.01 -26.90
CA MET A 169 23.61 -26.29 -27.09
C MET A 169 22.82 -25.11 -27.70
N GLU A 170 23.42 -23.91 -27.74
CA GLU A 170 22.90 -22.74 -28.48
C GLU A 170 23.76 -22.39 -29.70
N ALA A 171 24.84 -23.12 -29.96
CA ALA A 171 25.64 -23.00 -31.17
C ALA A 171 24.80 -23.25 -32.43
N ASP A 172 23.73 -24.04 -32.29
CA ASP A 172 22.78 -24.39 -33.36
C ASP A 172 21.47 -23.56 -33.30
N GLN A 173 21.28 -22.71 -32.27
CA GLN A 173 20.17 -21.75 -32.26
C GLN A 173 20.63 -20.49 -32.97
N THR A 174 20.16 -20.32 -34.20
CA THR A 174 20.42 -19.10 -34.96
C THR A 174 19.80 -17.89 -34.26
N GLU A 175 20.35 -16.68 -34.48
CA GLU A 175 19.71 -15.44 -34.03
C GLU A 175 18.24 -15.35 -34.48
N SER A 176 17.94 -15.97 -35.63
CA SER A 176 16.58 -16.15 -36.16
C SER A 176 15.68 -16.90 -35.18
N ASP A 177 16.10 -18.02 -34.61
CA ASP A 177 15.29 -18.80 -33.66
C ASP A 177 14.99 -18.03 -32.38
N ARG A 178 15.95 -17.23 -31.91
CA ARG A 178 15.76 -16.37 -30.73
C ARG A 178 14.79 -15.23 -31.02
N SER A 179 14.88 -14.61 -32.19
CA SER A 179 13.97 -13.54 -32.60
C SER A 179 12.55 -14.06 -32.82
N VAL A 180 12.38 -15.24 -33.43
CA VAL A 180 11.08 -15.90 -33.58
C VAL A 180 10.44 -16.20 -32.22
N LYS A 181 11.18 -16.74 -31.26
CA LYS A 181 10.68 -16.97 -29.89
C LYS A 181 10.25 -15.68 -29.20
N ARG A 182 11.00 -14.58 -29.38
CA ARG A 182 10.64 -13.26 -28.83
C ARG A 182 9.41 -12.67 -29.50
N GLN A 183 9.32 -12.75 -30.83
CA GLN A 183 8.17 -12.30 -31.60
C GLN A 183 6.91 -13.09 -31.20
N LYS A 184 7.03 -14.41 -31.05
CA LYS A 184 5.94 -15.26 -30.53
C LYS A 184 5.51 -14.80 -29.15
N ARG A 185 6.44 -14.57 -28.22
CA ARG A 185 6.12 -14.08 -26.87
C ARG A 185 5.41 -12.72 -26.87
N ILE A 186 5.91 -11.77 -27.66
CA ILE A 186 5.28 -10.44 -27.80
C ILE A 186 3.88 -10.55 -28.38
N ALA A 187 3.68 -11.42 -29.37
CA ALA A 187 2.38 -11.66 -29.96
C ALA A 187 1.41 -12.33 -28.96
N GLU A 188 1.87 -13.30 -28.18
CA GLU A 188 1.09 -13.94 -27.10
C GLU A 188 0.68 -12.95 -26.01
N ASP A 189 1.62 -12.12 -25.53
CA ASP A 189 1.36 -11.10 -24.50
C ASP A 189 0.37 -10.02 -25.00
N LEU A 190 0.44 -9.66 -26.29
CA LEU A 190 -0.44 -8.65 -26.88
C LEU A 190 -1.85 -9.20 -27.20
N THR A 191 -1.94 -10.48 -27.59
CA THR A 191 -3.21 -11.10 -27.98
C THR A 191 -3.94 -11.78 -26.81
N GLY A 192 -3.28 -11.97 -25.67
CA GLY A 192 -3.86 -12.59 -24.47
C GLY A 192 -4.14 -14.08 -24.64
N GLY A 193 -3.53 -14.73 -25.64
CA GLY A 193 -3.71 -16.14 -25.97
C GLY A 193 -2.37 -16.79 -26.35
N ARG A 194 -2.15 -18.01 -25.88
CA ARG A 194 -1.00 -18.82 -26.29
C ARG A 194 -1.19 -19.26 -27.74
N MET A 195 -0.23 -18.92 -28.61
CA MET A 195 -0.17 -19.49 -29.94
C MET A 195 0.52 -20.84 -29.82
N VAL A 196 -0.19 -21.95 -30.07
CA VAL A 196 0.43 -23.28 -30.14
C VAL A 196 1.31 -23.34 -31.38
#